data_AF-A0A925JJ37-F1
#
_entry.id   AF-A0A925JJ37-F1
#
_cell.length_a   1.000
_cell.length_b   1.000
_cell.length_c   1.000
_cell.angle_alpha   90.00
_cell.angle_beta   90.00
_cell.angle_gamma   90.00
#
_symmetry.space_group_name_H-M   'P 1'
#
loop_
_entity.id
_entity.type
_entity.pdbx_description
1 polymer ?
#
loop_
_entity_poly.entity_id
_entity_poly.type
_entity_poly.pdbx_seq_one_letter_code
_entity_poly.pdbx_strand_id
1 'polypeptide(L)'
;MSGNNSHPVPENEPQLQQLARKRMSWPLIVVAALFIIVPFLTWYTTWFGRDLSDEKITEYLSDEQKPRHVQHALAQIAERLDKKDGSARRWYPQIVALSKSNVVELRSNVAWLMGKDNQAEEFRAALKNLVQDKEPIVQRNAALSLVAFNDASGLQVLRSMLQPYTLTAPVEGAISSVLPVGTPAKVGMMLARVRDKNNQTTEVRSPVHG
;
A
#
# COMPACT_ATOMS: atom_id res chain seq x y z
N MET A 1 17.27 21.06 98.45
CA MET A 1 16.69 21.86 97.35
C MET A 1 16.59 20.98 96.12
N SER A 2 15.37 20.86 95.59
CA SER A 2 14.90 20.41 94.26
C SER A 2 15.72 19.36 93.49
N GLY A 3 15.18 18.17 93.26
CA GLY A 3 14.26 17.87 92.13
C GLY A 3 14.96 16.76 91.31
N ASN A 4 14.32 15.76 90.70
CA ASN A 4 13.14 15.77 89.87
C ASN A 4 12.69 14.31 89.65
N ASN A 5 11.39 14.03 89.84
CA ASN A 5 10.74 12.76 89.48
C ASN A 5 10.09 12.93 88.11
N SER A 6 10.30 12.00 87.17
CA SER A 6 9.28 11.60 86.17
C SER A 6 9.79 10.54 85.18
N HIS A 7 9.42 9.28 85.39
CA HIS A 7 8.94 8.38 84.33
C HIS A 7 7.41 8.61 84.17
N PRO A 8 6.71 8.26 83.07
CA PRO A 8 7.00 7.20 82.07
C PRO A 8 6.64 7.57 80.60
N VAL A 9 6.85 6.64 79.64
CA VAL A 9 5.98 6.23 78.50
C VAL A 9 6.79 5.29 77.58
N PRO A 10 6.31 4.09 77.22
CA PRO A 10 6.82 3.36 76.06
C PRO A 10 6.03 3.75 74.80
N GLU A 11 6.69 4.39 73.84
CA GLU A 11 6.13 4.68 72.52
C GLU A 11 6.13 3.44 71.63
N ASN A 12 4.99 3.22 70.98
CA ASN A 12 4.74 2.17 70.00
C ASN A 12 5.57 2.40 68.73
N GLU A 13 6.45 1.47 68.36
CA GLU A 13 7.02 1.43 67.01
C GLU A 13 6.06 0.69 66.04
N PRO A 14 5.68 1.30 64.91
CA PRO A 14 4.81 0.65 63.94
C PRO A 14 5.59 -0.37 63.11
N GLN A 15 5.06 -1.60 63.06
CA GLN A 15 5.35 -2.60 62.05
C GLN A 15 4.91 -2.08 60.67
N LEU A 16 5.80 -1.37 59.96
CA LEU A 16 5.58 -1.00 58.57
C LEU A 16 6.66 -1.62 57.67
N GLN A 17 6.30 -2.80 57.16
CA GLN A 17 6.54 -3.21 55.78
C GLN A 17 8.00 -3.30 55.30
N GLN A 18 8.68 -4.38 55.69
CA GLN A 18 9.69 -4.98 54.80
C GLN A 18 8.99 -5.71 53.64
N LEU A 19 8.43 -4.96 52.69
CA LEU A 19 8.27 -5.47 51.34
C LEU A 19 9.64 -5.36 50.66
N ALA A 20 10.43 -6.43 50.75
CA ALA A 20 11.67 -6.57 50.01
C ALA A 20 11.41 -6.27 48.53
N ARG A 21 11.81 -5.08 48.07
CA ARG A 21 11.84 -4.74 46.64
C ARG A 21 12.82 -5.71 45.99
N LYS A 22 12.30 -6.79 45.40
CA LYS A 22 13.05 -7.67 44.51
C LYS A 22 13.57 -6.80 43.36
N ARG A 23 14.82 -6.34 43.47
CA ARG A 23 15.51 -5.60 42.41
C ARG A 23 15.52 -6.51 41.19
N MET A 24 14.66 -6.20 40.23
CA MET A 24 14.57 -6.95 38.97
C MET A 24 15.96 -6.93 38.34
N SER A 25 16.56 -8.10 38.18
CA SER A 25 17.93 -8.22 37.70
C SER A 25 18.01 -7.61 36.31
N TRP A 26 18.86 -6.60 36.14
CA TRP A 26 19.15 -5.87 34.89
C TRP A 26 19.02 -6.70 33.58
N PRO A 27 19.56 -7.94 33.48
CA PRO A 27 19.39 -8.77 32.27
C PRO A 27 17.92 -9.05 31.89
N LEU A 28 17.01 -9.23 32.85
CA LEU A 28 15.58 -9.42 32.56
C LEU A 28 14.94 -8.14 31.98
N ILE A 29 15.40 -6.97 32.43
CA ILE A 29 14.94 -5.67 31.89
C ILE A 29 15.40 -5.51 30.44
N VAL A 30 16.65 -5.86 30.15
CA VAL A 30 17.20 -5.80 28.79
C VAL A 30 16.45 -6.74 27.85
N VAL A 31 16.20 -8.00 28.27
CA VAL A 31 15.44 -8.95 27.45
C VAL A 31 14.01 -8.48 27.23
N ALA A 32 13.33 -7.98 28.26
CA ALA A 32 11.99 -7.42 28.12
C ALA A 32 11.96 -6.19 27.18
N ALA A 33 12.97 -5.32 27.27
CA ALA A 33 13.09 -4.17 26.38
C ALA A 33 13.33 -4.61 24.93
N LEU A 34 14.15 -5.63 24.67
CA LEU A 34 14.37 -6.17 23.32
C LEU A 34 13.08 -6.73 22.70
N PHE A 35 12.21 -7.37 23.49
CA PHE A 35 10.90 -7.85 23.03
C PHE A 35 9.93 -6.73 22.64
N ILE A 36 10.15 -5.51 23.10
CA ILE A 36 9.37 -4.33 22.69
C ILE A 36 10.05 -3.64 21.51
N ILE A 37 11.35 -3.38 21.63
CA ILE A 37 12.14 -2.59 20.68
C ILE A 37 12.28 -3.32 19.34
N VAL A 38 12.56 -4.62 19.32
CA VAL A 38 12.78 -5.34 18.05
C VAL A 38 11.50 -5.36 17.20
N PRO A 39 10.33 -5.80 17.71
CA PRO A 39 9.08 -5.71 16.95
C PRO A 39 8.73 -4.27 16.56
N PHE A 40 8.90 -3.31 17.47
CA PHE A 40 8.65 -1.89 17.19
C PHE A 40 9.54 -1.35 16.07
N LEU A 41 10.85 -1.62 16.08
CA LEU A 41 11.78 -1.21 15.04
C LEU A 41 11.50 -1.93 13.72
N THR A 42 11.16 -3.21 13.74
CA THR A 42 10.78 -3.92 12.51
C THR A 42 9.50 -3.36 11.91
N TRP A 43 8.51 -3.01 12.73
CA TRP A 43 7.30 -2.33 12.27
C TRP A 43 7.62 -0.93 11.76
N TYR A 44 8.37 -0.14 12.54
CA TYR A 44 8.79 1.22 12.19
C TYR A 44 9.61 1.29 10.90
N THR A 45 10.46 0.31 10.63
CA THR A 45 11.29 0.25 9.41
C THR A 45 10.55 -0.29 8.18
N THR A 46 9.53 -1.13 8.38
CA THR A 46 8.73 -1.71 7.28
C THR A 46 7.44 -0.94 6.99
N TRP A 47 7.05 0.00 7.84
CA TRP A 47 5.89 0.87 7.63
C TRP A 47 6.16 1.91 6.55
N PHE A 48 5.26 2.01 5.56
CA PHE A 48 5.31 2.96 4.43
C PHE A 48 5.13 4.45 4.82
N GLY A 49 5.29 4.80 6.10
CA GLY A 49 5.06 6.15 6.64
C GLY A 49 6.31 6.98 6.86
N ARG A 50 7.49 6.54 6.39
CA ARG A 50 8.68 7.40 6.40
C ARG A 50 8.67 8.27 5.16
N ASP A 51 8.46 9.56 5.35
CA ASP A 51 8.50 10.55 4.28
C ASP A 51 9.78 10.39 3.47
N LEU A 52 9.61 10.32 2.15
CA LEU A 52 10.73 10.30 1.24
C LEU A 52 11.17 11.74 1.00
N SER A 53 12.48 12.00 1.14
CA SER A 53 13.05 13.26 0.66
C SER A 53 12.85 13.37 -0.85
N ASP A 54 12.88 14.59 -1.38
CA ASP A 54 12.69 14.85 -2.81
C ASP A 54 13.71 14.09 -3.68
N GLU A 55 14.94 13.93 -3.18
CA GLU A 55 16.00 13.17 -3.83
C GLU A 55 15.63 11.67 -3.87
N LYS A 56 15.10 11.14 -2.76
CA LYS A 56 14.67 9.74 -2.70
C LYS A 56 13.44 9.46 -3.54
N ILE A 57 12.49 10.39 -3.64
CA ILE A 57 11.37 10.27 -4.58
C ILE A 57 11.92 10.17 -6.01
N THR A 58 12.85 11.06 -6.37
CA THR A 58 13.45 11.09 -7.72
C THR A 58 14.21 9.80 -8.04
N GLU A 59 15.01 9.31 -7.09
CA GLU A 59 15.72 8.03 -7.18
C GLU A 59 14.74 6.86 -7.37
N TYR A 60 13.70 6.80 -6.55
CA TYR A 60 12.74 5.70 -6.53
C TYR A 60 11.88 5.65 -7.79
N LEU A 61 11.51 6.80 -8.36
CA LEU A 61 10.79 6.85 -9.65
C LEU A 61 11.62 6.31 -10.82
N SER A 62 12.95 6.29 -10.68
CA SER A 62 13.87 5.79 -11.72
C SER A 62 14.25 4.32 -11.52
N ASP A 63 13.86 3.70 -10.40
CA ASP A 63 14.17 2.31 -10.06
C ASP A 63 13.09 1.35 -10.62
N GLU A 64 13.04 1.22 -11.95
CA GLU A 64 12.09 0.33 -12.62
C GLU A 64 12.31 -1.16 -12.28
N GLN A 65 13.50 -1.52 -11.76
CA GLN A 65 13.80 -2.90 -11.34
C GLN A 65 13.11 -3.28 -10.02
N LYS A 66 12.69 -2.28 -9.23
CA LYS A 66 11.99 -2.49 -7.96
C LYS A 66 10.65 -1.75 -7.96
N PRO A 67 9.58 -2.37 -8.49
CA PRO A 67 8.25 -1.75 -8.55
C PRO A 67 7.76 -1.19 -7.21
N ARG A 68 8.14 -1.80 -6.09
CA ARG A 68 7.81 -1.31 -4.74
C ARG A 68 8.41 0.06 -4.41
N HIS A 69 9.60 0.38 -4.91
CA HIS A 69 10.20 1.71 -4.73
C HIS A 69 9.39 2.76 -5.48
N VAL A 70 9.10 2.49 -6.76
CA VAL A 70 8.25 3.37 -7.58
C VAL A 70 6.89 3.56 -6.91
N GLN A 71 6.25 2.49 -6.45
CA GLN A 71 4.96 2.57 -5.73
C GLN A 71 5.01 3.46 -4.50
N HIS A 72 6.06 3.33 -3.68
CA HIS A 72 6.22 4.16 -2.49
C HIS A 72 6.39 5.63 -2.86
N ALA A 73 7.18 5.94 -3.89
CA ALA A 73 7.32 7.28 -4.41
C ALA A 73 6.00 7.84 -4.96
N LEU A 74 5.24 7.05 -5.72
CA LEU A 74 3.93 7.45 -6.24
C LEU A 74 2.92 7.71 -5.12
N ALA A 75 2.94 6.93 -4.04
CA ALA A 75 2.09 7.14 -2.87
C ALA A 75 2.42 8.47 -2.15
N GLN A 76 3.71 8.77 -1.98
CA GLN A 76 4.18 10.04 -1.40
C GLN A 76 3.81 11.25 -2.27
N ILE A 77 3.90 11.11 -3.59
CA ILE A 77 3.45 12.16 -4.52
C ILE A 77 1.93 12.32 -4.44
N ALA A 78 1.16 11.23 -4.38
CA ALA A 78 -0.30 11.30 -4.24
C ALA A 78 -0.70 12.10 -2.99
N GLU A 79 -0.04 11.86 -1.86
CA GLU A 79 -0.29 12.59 -0.62
C GLU A 79 0.03 14.09 -0.76
N ARG A 80 1.12 14.45 -1.45
CA ARG A 80 1.46 15.85 -1.75
C ARG A 80 0.40 16.50 -2.64
N LEU A 81 -0.10 15.81 -3.67
CA LEU A 81 -1.17 16.30 -4.53
C LEU A 81 -2.48 16.48 -3.77
N ASP A 82 -2.84 15.55 -2.88
CA ASP A 82 -4.03 15.66 -2.02
C ASP A 82 -3.93 16.88 -1.08
N LYS A 83 -2.72 17.21 -0.61
CA LYS A 83 -2.42 18.44 0.17
C LYS A 83 -2.28 19.70 -0.69
N LYS A 84 -2.44 19.61 -2.02
CA LYS A 84 -2.23 20.70 -2.99
C LYS A 84 -0.82 21.31 -2.93
N ASP A 85 0.18 20.50 -2.58
CA ASP A 85 1.57 20.90 -2.58
C ASP A 85 2.10 20.97 -4.03
N GLY A 86 2.41 22.19 -4.48
CA GLY A 86 2.96 22.45 -5.81
C GLY A 86 4.35 21.83 -6.06
N SER A 87 5.06 21.39 -5.02
CA SER A 87 6.37 20.71 -5.15
C SER A 87 6.26 19.43 -5.99
N ALA A 88 5.10 18.76 -5.95
CA ALA A 88 4.83 17.52 -6.66
C ALA A 88 4.98 17.62 -8.18
N ARG A 89 4.78 18.83 -8.75
CA ARG A 89 4.81 19.07 -10.20
C ARG A 89 6.16 18.74 -10.85
N ARG A 90 7.25 18.78 -10.08
CA ARG A 90 8.59 18.47 -10.58
C ARG A 90 8.74 17.03 -11.07
N TRP A 91 7.87 16.11 -10.63
CA TRP A 91 7.88 14.70 -11.01
C TRP A 91 6.90 14.35 -12.13
N TYR A 92 6.15 15.32 -12.66
CA TYR A 92 5.17 15.06 -13.72
C TYR A 92 5.80 14.42 -14.96
N PRO A 93 6.98 14.86 -15.44
CA PRO A 93 7.65 14.20 -16.56
C PRO A 93 7.92 12.71 -16.30
N GLN A 94 8.38 12.36 -15.10
CA GLN A 94 8.66 10.96 -14.72
C GLN A 94 7.39 10.14 -14.57
N ILE A 95 6.32 10.71 -13.99
CA ILE A 95 5.01 10.04 -13.89
C ILE A 95 4.45 9.74 -15.29
N VAL A 96 4.53 10.71 -16.20
CA VAL A 96 4.13 10.52 -17.60
C VAL A 96 5.03 9.49 -18.29
N ALA A 97 6.33 9.46 -18.03
CA ALA A 97 7.22 8.44 -18.57
C ALA A 97 6.83 7.03 -18.09
N LEU A 98 6.51 6.87 -16.81
CA LEU A 98 6.07 5.61 -16.21
C LEU A 98 4.76 5.08 -16.82
N SER A 99 3.92 5.95 -17.42
CA SER A 99 2.74 5.49 -18.18
C SER A 99 3.09 4.60 -19.37
N LYS A 100 4.35 4.62 -19.82
CA LYS A 100 4.86 3.80 -20.93
C LYS A 100 5.67 2.59 -20.45
N SER A 101 5.71 2.32 -19.14
CA SER A 101 6.48 1.21 -18.57
C SER A 101 5.97 -0.15 -19.05
N ASN A 102 6.87 -1.10 -19.22
CA ASN A 102 6.51 -2.50 -19.50
C ASN A 102 5.80 -3.18 -18.31
N VAL A 103 5.90 -2.59 -17.11
CA VAL A 103 5.27 -3.12 -15.89
C VAL A 103 3.82 -2.62 -15.79
N VAL A 104 2.87 -3.55 -15.93
CA VAL A 104 1.41 -3.27 -15.89
C VAL A 104 1.01 -2.52 -14.63
N GLU A 105 1.54 -2.95 -13.47
CA GLU A 105 1.24 -2.36 -12.18
C GLU A 105 1.66 -0.87 -12.11
N LEU A 106 2.79 -0.50 -12.72
CA LEU A 106 3.24 0.89 -12.76
C LEU A 106 2.31 1.73 -13.63
N ARG A 107 1.97 1.26 -14.84
CA ARG A 107 1.01 1.95 -15.72
C ARG A 107 -0.35 2.14 -15.03
N SER A 108 -0.84 1.12 -14.34
CA SER A 108 -2.10 1.16 -13.58
C SER A 108 -2.06 2.18 -12.45
N ASN A 109 -0.96 2.24 -11.69
CA ASN A 109 -0.80 3.16 -10.57
C ASN A 109 -0.67 4.62 -11.01
N VAL A 110 0.11 4.89 -12.07
CA VAL A 110 0.23 6.26 -12.59
C VAL A 110 -1.05 6.72 -13.29
N ALA A 111 -1.80 5.82 -13.92
CA ALA A 111 -3.13 6.15 -14.45
C ALA A 111 -4.03 6.72 -13.34
N TRP A 112 -4.09 6.06 -12.19
CA TRP A 112 -4.82 6.58 -11.02
C TRP A 112 -4.24 7.89 -10.48
N LEU A 113 -2.91 7.96 -10.32
CA LEU A 113 -2.24 9.14 -9.76
C LEU A 113 -2.49 10.40 -10.61
N MET A 114 -2.45 10.27 -11.93
CA MET A 114 -2.66 11.39 -12.86
C MET A 114 -4.04 12.03 -12.72
N GLY A 115 -5.05 11.31 -12.20
CA GLY A 115 -6.36 11.87 -11.88
C GLY A 115 -6.38 12.83 -10.67
N LYS A 116 -5.31 12.87 -9.86
CA LYS A 116 -5.22 13.71 -8.65
C LYS A 116 -5.03 15.19 -8.94
N ASP A 117 -4.35 15.54 -10.04
CA ASP A 117 -4.24 16.93 -10.52
C ASP A 117 -4.93 17.05 -11.89
N ASN A 118 -6.20 17.46 -11.85
CA ASN A 118 -7.02 17.61 -13.05
C ASN A 118 -6.73 18.88 -13.86
N GLN A 119 -5.73 19.68 -13.47
CA GLN A 119 -5.29 20.86 -14.23
C GLN A 119 -4.05 20.56 -15.09
N ALA A 120 -3.45 19.38 -14.94
CA ALA A 120 -2.25 18.98 -15.68
C ALA A 120 -2.62 18.42 -17.07
N GLU A 121 -2.41 19.21 -18.12
CA GLU A 121 -2.74 18.81 -19.49
C GLU A 121 -1.92 17.62 -19.98
N GLU A 122 -0.67 17.49 -19.53
CA GLU A 122 0.19 16.34 -19.81
C GLU A 122 -0.35 15.04 -19.22
N PHE A 123 -1.03 15.11 -18.07
CA PHE A 123 -1.68 13.97 -17.44
C PHE A 123 -2.93 13.57 -18.24
N ARG A 124 -3.75 14.55 -18.63
CA ARG A 124 -4.90 14.29 -19.51
C ARG A 124 -4.46 13.61 -20.80
N ALA A 125 -3.41 14.13 -21.45
CA ALA A 125 -2.87 13.56 -22.69
C ALA A 125 -2.36 12.13 -22.51
N ALA A 126 -1.62 11.84 -21.43
CA ALA A 126 -1.14 10.51 -21.12
C ALA A 126 -2.30 9.53 -20.83
N LEU A 127 -3.29 9.96 -20.05
CA LEU A 127 -4.48 9.17 -19.73
C LEU A 127 -5.29 8.77 -20.97
N LYS A 128 -5.43 9.67 -21.95
CA LYS A 128 -6.09 9.36 -23.22
C LYS A 128 -5.42 8.21 -23.97
N ASN A 129 -4.10 8.11 -23.89
CA ASN A 129 -3.37 6.97 -24.45
C ASN A 129 -3.60 5.70 -23.62
N LEU A 130 -3.63 5.79 -22.29
CA LEU A 130 -3.83 4.66 -21.39
C LEU A 130 -5.25 4.06 -21.45
N VAL A 131 -6.27 4.82 -21.87
CA VAL A 131 -7.60 4.24 -22.17
C VAL A 131 -7.53 3.19 -23.28
N GLN A 132 -6.49 3.24 -24.12
CA GLN A 132 -6.23 2.27 -25.19
C GLN A 132 -5.17 1.22 -24.79
N ASP A 133 -4.78 1.15 -23.52
CA ASP A 133 -3.79 0.18 -23.05
C ASP A 133 -4.25 -1.26 -23.31
N LYS A 134 -3.33 -2.19 -23.54
CA LYS A 134 -3.68 -3.60 -23.75
C LYS A 134 -4.28 -4.26 -22.50
N GLU A 135 -3.97 -3.74 -21.31
CA GLU A 135 -4.39 -4.32 -20.03
C GLU A 135 -5.69 -3.66 -19.52
N PRO A 136 -6.76 -4.44 -19.31
CA PRO A 136 -8.06 -3.90 -18.88
C PRO A 136 -8.01 -3.08 -17.58
N ILE A 137 -7.17 -3.46 -16.61
CA ILE A 137 -7.04 -2.69 -15.36
C ILE A 137 -6.48 -1.28 -15.59
N VAL A 138 -5.53 -1.13 -16.54
CA VAL A 138 -4.94 0.16 -16.88
C VAL A 138 -5.97 1.04 -17.60
N GLN A 139 -6.71 0.46 -18.55
CA GLN A 139 -7.81 1.16 -19.23
C GLN A 139 -8.84 1.70 -18.22
N ARG A 140 -9.25 0.86 -17.26
CA ARG A 140 -10.25 1.23 -16.23
C ARG A 140 -9.76 2.37 -15.34
N ASN A 141 -8.53 2.29 -14.83
CA ASN A 141 -7.96 3.36 -14.01
C ASN A 141 -7.81 4.66 -14.80
N ALA A 142 -7.42 4.59 -16.08
CA ALA A 142 -7.31 5.76 -16.92
C ALA A 142 -8.67 6.40 -17.19
N ALA A 143 -9.68 5.58 -17.50
CA ALA A 143 -11.04 6.04 -17.75
C ALA A 143 -11.67 6.70 -16.51
N LEU A 144 -11.48 6.12 -15.31
CA LEU A 144 -11.92 6.73 -14.06
C LEU A 144 -11.22 8.07 -13.81
N SER A 145 -9.92 8.16 -14.08
CA SER A 145 -9.14 9.37 -13.84
C SER A 145 -9.50 10.50 -14.80
N LEU A 146 -9.84 10.19 -16.05
CA LEU A 146 -10.33 11.18 -17.03
C LEU A 146 -11.64 11.86 -16.62
N VAL A 147 -12.44 11.24 -15.75
CA VAL A 147 -13.65 11.88 -15.19
C VAL A 147 -13.27 13.15 -14.43
N ALA A 148 -12.14 13.15 -13.70
CA ALA A 148 -11.68 14.33 -12.96
C ALA A 148 -11.33 15.51 -13.90
N PHE A 149 -10.94 15.21 -15.14
CA PHE A 149 -10.67 16.19 -16.21
C PHE A 149 -11.93 16.59 -17.00
N ASN A 150 -13.10 16.04 -16.67
CA ASN A 150 -14.32 16.17 -17.47
C ASN A 150 -14.13 15.74 -18.95
N ASP A 151 -13.27 14.74 -19.18
CA ASP A 151 -12.96 14.22 -20.51
C ASP A 151 -13.74 12.93 -20.78
N ALA A 152 -14.61 12.95 -21.79
CA ALA A 152 -15.49 11.84 -22.13
C ALA A 152 -14.78 10.69 -22.89
N SER A 153 -13.48 10.80 -23.19
CA SER A 153 -12.74 9.79 -23.96
C SER A 153 -12.76 8.40 -23.29
N GLY A 154 -12.94 8.32 -21.97
CA GLY A 154 -13.05 7.07 -21.22
C GLY A 154 -14.46 6.48 -21.12
N LEU A 155 -15.50 7.14 -21.64
CA LEU A 155 -16.90 6.79 -21.38
C LEU A 155 -17.28 5.37 -21.79
N GLN A 156 -16.73 4.87 -22.90
CA GLN A 156 -17.00 3.49 -23.34
C GLN A 156 -16.45 2.46 -22.36
N VAL A 157 -15.26 2.71 -21.80
CA VAL A 157 -14.65 1.84 -20.78
C VAL A 157 -15.47 1.90 -19.48
N LEU A 158 -15.91 3.09 -19.05
CA LEU A 158 -16.76 3.22 -17.86
C LEU A 158 -18.07 2.44 -18.00
N ARG A 159 -18.70 2.46 -19.19
CA ARG A 159 -19.91 1.66 -19.45
C ARG A 159 -19.62 0.16 -19.41
N SER A 160 -18.49 -0.30 -19.94
CA SER A 160 -18.13 -1.73 -19.91
C SER A 160 -17.84 -2.24 -18.51
N MET A 161 -17.40 -1.38 -17.59
CA MET A 161 -17.21 -1.72 -16.17
C MET A 161 -18.52 -2.04 -15.44
N LEU A 162 -19.66 -1.60 -15.96
CA LEU A 162 -20.99 -1.87 -15.41
C LEU A 162 -21.64 -3.12 -16.02
N GLN A 163 -20.94 -3.80 -16.93
CA GLN A 163 -21.40 -5.01 -17.60
C GLN A 163 -20.57 -6.22 -17.15
N PRO A 164 -21.11 -7.44 -17.26
CA PRO A 164 -20.33 -8.65 -17.05
C PRO A 164 -19.06 -8.65 -17.93
N TYR A 165 -17.93 -9.02 -17.34
CA TYR A 165 -16.66 -9.10 -18.06
C TYR A 165 -16.41 -10.53 -18.54
N THR A 166 -16.45 -10.73 -19.85
CA THR A 166 -16.16 -12.04 -20.47
C THR A 166 -14.66 -12.24 -20.59
N LEU A 167 -14.15 -13.31 -19.98
CA LEU A 167 -12.76 -13.73 -20.09
C LEU A 167 -12.65 -14.97 -20.97
N THR A 168 -11.87 -14.87 -22.05
CA THR A 168 -11.56 -16.00 -22.93
C THR A 168 -10.44 -16.84 -22.31
N ALA A 169 -10.57 -18.16 -22.38
CA ALA A 169 -9.50 -19.06 -21.95
C ALA A 169 -8.23 -18.85 -22.82
N PRO A 170 -7.03 -18.80 -22.22
CA PRO A 170 -5.78 -18.57 -22.95
C PRO A 170 -5.33 -19.78 -23.77
N VAL A 171 -5.86 -20.97 -23.46
CA VAL A 171 -5.55 -22.24 -24.12
C VAL A 171 -6.83 -23.03 -24.35
N GLU A 172 -6.86 -23.83 -25.42
CA GLU A 172 -7.91 -24.83 -25.64
C GLU A 172 -7.78 -25.95 -24.60
N GLY A 173 -8.87 -26.35 -23.97
CA GLY A 173 -8.86 -27.42 -22.98
C GLY A 173 -10.13 -27.53 -22.16
N ALA A 174 -10.12 -28.47 -21.21
CA ALA A 174 -11.21 -28.67 -20.27
C ALA A 174 -10.96 -27.87 -18.98
N ILE A 175 -12.01 -27.24 -18.44
CA ILE A 175 -11.94 -26.59 -17.14
C ILE A 175 -11.82 -27.68 -16.05
N SER A 176 -10.76 -27.58 -15.24
CA SER A 176 -10.46 -28.53 -14.16
C SER A 176 -10.81 -28.00 -12.76
N SER A 177 -10.80 -26.68 -12.57
CA SER A 177 -11.31 -26.02 -11.37
C SER A 177 -11.76 -24.60 -11.69
N VAL A 178 -12.75 -24.09 -10.95
CA VAL A 178 -13.26 -22.71 -11.08
C VAL A 178 -13.44 -22.12 -9.68
N LEU A 179 -13.24 -20.82 -9.58
CA LEU A 179 -13.54 -20.04 -8.38
C LEU A 179 -15.07 -20.07 -8.13
N PRO A 180 -15.53 -20.32 -6.89
CA PRO A 180 -16.95 -20.32 -6.57
C PRO A 180 -17.62 -18.99 -6.93
N VAL A 181 -18.83 -19.07 -7.49
CA VAL A 181 -19.65 -17.90 -7.81
C VAL A 181 -19.93 -17.08 -6.54
N GLY A 182 -19.85 -15.75 -6.66
CA GLY A 182 -20.00 -14.82 -5.54
C GLY A 182 -18.71 -14.54 -4.77
N THR A 183 -17.60 -15.18 -5.13
CA THR A 183 -16.29 -14.85 -4.55
C THR A 183 -15.75 -13.56 -5.19
N PRO A 184 -15.40 -12.52 -4.42
CA PRO A 184 -14.74 -11.33 -4.96
C PRO A 184 -13.42 -11.67 -5.66
N ALA A 185 -13.22 -11.14 -6.86
CA ALA A 185 -12.05 -11.36 -7.67
C ALA A 185 -11.10 -10.15 -7.60
N LYS A 186 -9.83 -10.40 -7.26
CA LYS A 186 -8.77 -9.40 -7.36
C LYS A 186 -7.99 -9.58 -8.66
N VAL A 187 -7.39 -8.52 -9.17
CA VAL A 187 -6.41 -8.62 -10.28
C VAL A 187 -5.36 -9.68 -9.94
N GLY A 188 -5.08 -10.56 -10.90
CA GLY A 188 -4.14 -11.66 -10.75
C GLY A 188 -4.67 -12.87 -9.97
N MET A 189 -5.87 -12.80 -9.37
CA MET A 189 -6.48 -13.95 -8.68
C MET A 189 -6.82 -15.06 -9.69
N MET A 190 -6.54 -16.31 -9.33
CA MET A 190 -6.89 -17.46 -10.17
C MET A 190 -8.41 -17.65 -10.16
N LEU A 191 -9.01 -17.56 -11.35
CA LEU A 191 -10.43 -17.74 -11.61
C LEU A 191 -10.75 -19.17 -12.03
N ALA A 192 -9.87 -19.78 -12.82
CA ALA A 192 -10.03 -21.15 -13.27
C ALA A 192 -8.68 -21.80 -13.60
N ARG A 193 -8.69 -23.12 -13.71
CA ARG A 193 -7.59 -23.92 -14.29
C ARG A 193 -8.09 -24.64 -15.51
N VAL A 194 -7.39 -24.48 -16.63
CA VAL A 194 -7.68 -25.17 -17.88
C VAL A 194 -6.62 -26.24 -18.10
N ARG A 195 -7.07 -27.47 -18.35
CA ARG A 195 -6.22 -28.61 -18.69
C ARG A 195 -6.23 -28.82 -20.19
N ASP A 196 -5.05 -28.79 -20.80
CA ASP A 196 -4.89 -29.00 -22.23
C ASP A 196 -4.87 -30.51 -22.61
N LYS A 197 -4.70 -30.78 -23.91
CA LYS A 197 -4.63 -32.15 -24.47
C LYS A 197 -3.39 -32.93 -23.98
N ASN A 198 -2.34 -32.24 -23.53
CA ASN A 198 -1.10 -32.81 -23.00
C ASN A 198 -1.14 -32.97 -21.47
N ASN A 199 -2.30 -32.77 -20.85
CA ASN A 199 -2.51 -32.79 -19.40
C ASN A 199 -1.73 -31.69 -18.63
N GLN A 200 -1.26 -30.65 -19.32
CA GLN A 200 -0.70 -29.46 -18.70
C GLN A 200 -1.82 -28.54 -18.21
N THR A 201 -1.60 -27.90 -17.07
CA THR A 201 -2.60 -27.03 -16.44
C THR A 201 -2.17 -25.58 -16.53
N THR A 202 -3.02 -24.75 -17.13
CA THR A 202 -2.83 -23.31 -17.25
C THR A 202 -3.84 -22.58 -16.36
N GLU A 203 -3.36 -21.61 -15.60
CA GLU A 203 -4.21 -20.78 -14.75
C GLU A 203 -4.78 -19.60 -15.54
N VAL A 204 -6.11 -19.46 -15.44
CA VAL A 204 -6.84 -18.30 -15.92
C VAL A 204 -6.96 -17.33 -14.76
N ARG A 205 -6.37 -16.14 -14.88
CA ARG A 205 -6.31 -15.14 -13.81
C ARG A 205 -7.15 -13.92 -14.17
N SER A 206 -7.72 -13.27 -13.15
CA SER A 206 -8.55 -12.09 -13.37
C SER A 206 -7.70 -10.91 -13.86
N PRO A 207 -8.04 -10.27 -15.00
CA PRO A 207 -7.34 -9.08 -15.45
C PRO A 207 -7.81 -7.80 -14.73
N VAL A 208 -8.88 -7.90 -13.94
CA VAL A 208 -9.56 -6.77 -13.30
C VAL A 208 -10.07 -7.12 -11.89
N HIS A 209 -10.48 -6.11 -11.14
CA HIS A 209 -11.27 -6.30 -9.91
C HIS A 209 -12.75 -6.53 -10.24
N GLY A 210 -13.43 -7.36 -9.43
CA GLY A 210 -14.86 -7.68 -9.58
C GLY A 210 -15.43 -8.43 -8.38
#